data_AF-A0A0Q0V8K6-F1
#
_entry.id   AF-A0A0Q0V8K6-F1
#
_cell.length_a   1.000
_cell.length_b   1.000
_cell.length_c   1.000
_cell.angle_alpha   90.00
_cell.angle_beta   90.00
_cell.angle_gamma   90.00
#
_symmetry.space_group_name_H-M   'P 1'
#
loop_
_entity.id
_entity.type
_entity.pdbx_description
1 polymer ?
#
loop_
_entity_poly.entity_id
_entity_poly.type
_entity_poly.pdbx_seq_one_letter_code
_entity_poly.pdbx_strand_id
1 'polypeptide(L)'
;MKNNSAPSALTSKKKAAQKSASPKKDVAKLSRWLHIYLSMVSFAIVLFFSVTGLTLNHPTWFGGDKQVVVKYKGAMNVNWVNSPDTNKIAKLEIVEFLRKTYQVKGAVSEFRIDDSELSVSLKGPAYSCDAFIDRETGKYEVSEIKMGIVAVMNDLHKGRDSGAGWSWIIDISAVFLVLISLSGLILLCFIKKKRVAGLVTGIVGLIICYLIYVIFVP
;
A
#
# COMPACT_ATOMS: atom_id res chain seq x y z
N MET A 1 -46.73 53.85 -66.10
CA MET A 1 -45.48 54.09 -65.33
C MET A 1 -45.32 52.94 -64.34
N LYS A 2 -44.31 52.08 -64.56
CA LYS A 2 -44.00 50.93 -63.71
C LYS A 2 -43.13 51.41 -62.55
N ASN A 3 -43.60 51.20 -61.32
CA ASN A 3 -42.84 51.41 -60.09
C ASN A 3 -42.57 50.03 -59.48
N ASN A 4 -41.36 49.51 -59.61
CA ASN A 4 -40.92 48.29 -58.91
C ASN A 4 -39.68 48.63 -58.09
N SER A 5 -39.90 48.77 -56.78
CA SER A 5 -38.91 48.94 -55.73
C SER A 5 -38.17 47.61 -55.46
N ALA A 6 -36.92 47.74 -55.05
CA ALA A 6 -35.88 46.73 -54.84
C ALA A 6 -36.28 45.40 -54.13
N PRO A 7 -35.55 44.29 -54.38
CA PRO A 7 -35.68 43.06 -53.62
C PRO A 7 -34.97 43.15 -52.26
N SER A 8 -35.73 42.96 -51.18
CA SER A 8 -35.21 42.80 -49.82
C SER A 8 -34.58 41.42 -49.66
N ALA A 9 -33.27 41.40 -49.39
CA ALA A 9 -32.50 40.19 -49.15
C ALA A 9 -32.94 39.51 -47.84
N LEU A 10 -33.53 38.32 -47.96
CA LEU A 10 -33.81 37.41 -46.85
C LEU A 10 -32.50 36.95 -46.20
N THR A 11 -32.15 37.57 -45.08
CA THR A 11 -31.10 37.07 -44.18
C THR A 11 -31.61 35.86 -43.40
N SER A 12 -31.28 34.66 -43.88
CA SER A 12 -31.44 33.41 -43.15
C SER A 12 -30.55 33.40 -41.89
N LYS A 13 -31.07 33.88 -40.75
CA LYS A 13 -30.48 33.59 -39.44
C LYS A 13 -30.68 32.10 -39.12
N LYS A 14 -29.67 31.28 -39.40
CA LYS A 14 -29.51 29.97 -38.76
C LYS A 14 -29.47 30.17 -37.25
N LYS A 15 -30.57 29.85 -36.55
CA LYS A 15 -30.56 29.64 -35.10
C LYS A 15 -29.64 28.46 -34.82
N ALA A 16 -28.40 28.73 -34.43
CA ALA A 16 -27.59 27.75 -33.72
C ALA A 16 -28.30 27.47 -32.39
N ALA A 17 -28.97 26.33 -32.29
CA ALA A 17 -29.52 25.86 -31.03
C ALA A 17 -28.34 25.58 -30.08
N GLN A 18 -28.05 26.52 -29.19
CA GLN A 18 -27.18 26.28 -28.03
C GLN A 18 -27.79 25.12 -27.24
N LYS A 19 -27.22 23.91 -27.38
CA LYS A 19 -27.54 22.78 -26.51
C LYS A 19 -27.20 23.19 -25.08
N SER A 20 -28.20 23.51 -24.27
CA SER A 20 -27.99 23.74 -22.84
C SER A 20 -27.40 22.46 -22.24
N ALA A 21 -26.15 22.54 -21.79
CA ALA A 21 -25.48 21.46 -21.09
C ALA A 21 -26.33 21.08 -19.87
N SER A 22 -26.74 19.82 -19.79
CA SER A 22 -27.53 19.33 -18.65
C SER A 22 -26.54 18.83 -17.61
N PRO A 23 -26.49 19.41 -16.40
CA PRO A 23 -25.52 19.02 -15.38
C PRO A 23 -25.52 17.51 -15.09
N LYS A 24 -26.69 16.87 -15.18
CA LYS A 24 -26.84 15.41 -15.02
C LYS A 24 -26.13 14.60 -16.11
N LYS A 25 -26.13 15.09 -17.36
CA LYS A 25 -25.44 14.44 -18.47
C LYS A 25 -23.92 14.59 -18.35
N ASP A 26 -23.45 15.72 -17.82
CA ASP A 26 -22.03 15.99 -17.68
C ASP A 26 -21.41 15.20 -16.51
N VAL A 27 -22.12 15.09 -15.37
CA VAL A 27 -21.72 14.21 -14.26
C VAL A 27 -21.65 12.75 -14.71
N ALA A 28 -22.63 12.26 -15.47
CA ALA A 28 -22.62 10.89 -15.98
C ALA A 28 -21.45 10.61 -16.94
N LYS A 29 -21.11 11.58 -17.80
CA LYS A 29 -19.95 11.49 -18.69
C LYS A 29 -18.63 11.49 -17.91
N LEU A 30 -18.49 12.40 -16.95
CA LEU A 30 -17.30 12.52 -16.12
C LEU A 30 -17.10 11.26 -15.28
N SER A 31 -18.14 10.77 -14.60
CA SER A 31 -18.10 9.54 -13.81
C SER A 31 -17.69 8.33 -14.66
N ARG A 32 -18.21 8.20 -15.88
CA ARG A 32 -17.80 7.14 -16.82
C ARG A 32 -16.33 7.27 -17.21
N TRP A 33 -15.89 8.47 -17.56
CA TRP A 33 -14.49 8.72 -17.93
C TRP A 33 -13.55 8.41 -16.76
N LEU A 34 -13.84 8.97 -15.58
CA LEU A 34 -13.08 8.72 -14.35
C LEU A 34 -13.01 7.22 -14.06
N HIS A 35 -14.15 6.53 -14.05
CA HIS A 35 -14.20 5.11 -13.72
C HIS A 35 -13.35 4.27 -14.68
N ILE A 36 -13.43 4.51 -16.00
CA ILE A 36 -12.66 3.74 -16.99
C ILE A 36 -11.16 3.93 -16.78
N TYR A 37 -10.68 5.19 -16.76
CA TYR A 37 -9.24 5.44 -16.72
C TYR A 37 -8.64 5.19 -15.35
N LEU A 38 -9.34 5.54 -14.27
CA LEU A 38 -8.90 5.19 -12.91
C LEU A 38 -8.86 3.68 -12.72
N SER A 39 -9.81 2.90 -13.28
CA SER A 39 -9.77 1.44 -13.20
C SER A 39 -8.57 0.85 -13.92
N MET A 40 -8.16 1.43 -15.05
CA MET A 40 -6.98 0.96 -15.79
C MET A 40 -5.67 1.30 -15.09
N VAL A 41 -5.55 2.51 -14.52
CA VAL A 41 -4.40 2.87 -13.69
C VAL A 41 -4.35 2.00 -12.43
N SER A 42 -5.50 1.74 -11.81
CA SER A 42 -5.60 0.94 -10.57
C SER A 42 -5.54 -0.57 -10.82
N PHE A 43 -5.55 -1.04 -12.07
CA PHE A 43 -5.65 -2.47 -12.38
C PHE A 43 -4.48 -3.25 -11.76
N ALA A 44 -3.25 -2.77 -11.96
CA ALA A 44 -2.06 -3.40 -11.41
C ALA A 44 -2.07 -3.39 -9.88
N ILE A 45 -2.56 -2.31 -9.27
CA ILE A 45 -2.70 -2.18 -7.82
C ILE A 45 -3.67 -3.23 -7.28
N VAL A 46 -4.89 -3.28 -7.84
CA VAL A 46 -5.92 -4.24 -7.41
C VAL A 46 -5.42 -5.67 -7.61
N LEU A 47 -4.78 -5.98 -8.74
CA LEU A 47 -4.24 -7.30 -9.00
C LEU A 47 -3.13 -7.66 -8.00
N PHE A 48 -2.19 -6.76 -7.75
CA PHE A 48 -1.11 -6.96 -6.80
C PHE A 48 -1.65 -7.23 -5.38
N PHE A 49 -2.53 -6.37 -4.86
CA PHE A 49 -3.10 -6.56 -3.52
C PHE A 49 -4.02 -7.78 -3.45
N SER A 50 -4.73 -8.15 -4.53
CA SER A 50 -5.56 -9.36 -4.54
C SER A 50 -4.73 -10.64 -4.49
N VAL A 51 -3.66 -10.73 -5.30
CA VAL A 51 -2.76 -11.88 -5.31
C VAL A 51 -2.03 -12.00 -3.98
N THR A 52 -1.48 -10.89 -3.47
CA THR A 52 -0.76 -10.89 -2.20
C THR A 52 -1.67 -11.10 -0.99
N GLY A 53 -2.96 -10.73 -1.07
CA GLY A 53 -3.95 -11.06 -0.06
C GLY A 53 -4.20 -12.57 0.06
N LEU A 54 -4.19 -13.29 -1.07
CA LEU A 54 -4.30 -14.75 -1.09
C LEU A 54 -3.06 -15.41 -0.44
N THR A 55 -1.86 -14.93 -0.78
CA THR A 55 -0.63 -15.46 -0.19
C THR A 55 -0.49 -15.11 1.29
N LEU A 56 -1.09 -14.02 1.73
CA LEU A 56 -1.14 -13.62 3.14
C LEU A 56 -2.06 -14.53 3.94
N ASN A 57 -3.21 -14.91 3.38
CA ASN A 57 -4.17 -15.81 4.05
C ASN A 57 -3.68 -17.27 4.05
N HIS A 58 -2.96 -17.68 3.02
CA HIS A 58 -2.45 -19.05 2.85
C HIS A 58 -0.96 -19.10 2.54
N PRO A 59 -0.07 -18.68 3.46
CA PRO A 59 1.36 -18.62 3.20
C PRO A 59 1.97 -19.99 2.88
N THR A 60 1.49 -21.07 3.52
CA THR A 60 2.01 -22.43 3.32
C THR A 60 1.67 -23.03 1.96
N TRP A 61 0.58 -22.61 1.31
CA TRP A 61 0.23 -23.08 -0.04
C TRP A 61 1.29 -22.70 -1.08
N PHE A 62 2.03 -21.63 -0.81
CA PHE A 62 3.05 -21.11 -1.71
C PHE A 62 4.47 -21.25 -1.12
N GLY A 63 4.63 -21.96 0.01
CA GLY A 63 5.94 -22.15 0.66
C GLY A 63 6.49 -20.89 1.35
N GLY A 64 5.63 -20.00 1.80
CA GLY A 64 5.96 -18.77 2.54
C GLY A 64 6.35 -18.99 4.00
N ASP A 65 6.30 -20.23 4.48
CA ASP A 65 6.76 -20.70 5.79
C ASP A 65 8.25 -21.04 5.83
N LYS A 66 8.91 -21.11 4.67
CA LYS A 66 10.35 -21.39 4.58
C LYS A 66 11.15 -20.19 5.06
N GLN A 67 11.92 -20.40 6.12
CA GLN A 67 12.90 -19.46 6.64
C GLN A 67 14.29 -20.08 6.71
N VAL A 68 15.30 -19.27 6.39
CA VAL A 68 16.72 -19.59 6.57
C VAL A 68 17.20 -18.79 7.77
N VAL A 69 17.65 -19.49 8.82
CA VAL A 69 18.21 -18.87 10.02
C VAL A 69 19.71 -19.08 10.01
N VAL A 70 20.47 -18.00 10.09
CA VAL A 70 21.92 -18.02 10.20
C VAL A 70 22.33 -17.36 11.51
N LYS A 71 23.15 -18.05 12.29
CA LYS A 71 23.67 -17.54 13.56
C LYS A 71 25.14 -17.20 13.44
N TYR A 72 25.51 -16.07 13.99
CA TYR A 72 26.89 -15.61 14.07
C TYR A 72 27.26 -15.32 15.52
N LYS A 73 28.54 -15.51 15.85
CA LYS A 73 29.11 -15.07 17.12
C LYS A 73 30.40 -14.33 16.84
N GLY A 74 30.73 -13.40 17.72
CA GLY A 74 31.97 -12.64 17.61
C GLY A 74 32.18 -11.73 18.81
N ALA A 75 33.13 -10.82 18.65
CA ALA A 75 33.37 -9.75 19.59
C ALA A 75 33.59 -8.45 18.82
N MET A 76 33.11 -7.34 19.38
CA MET A 76 33.34 -6.00 18.87
C MET A 76 34.16 -5.19 19.86
N ASN A 77 34.50 -3.96 19.49
CA ASN A 77 35.24 -3.08 20.38
C ASN A 77 34.41 -2.80 21.65
N VAL A 78 34.90 -3.26 22.80
CA VAL A 78 34.21 -3.11 24.09
C VAL A 78 33.93 -1.64 24.42
N ASN A 79 34.76 -0.70 23.99
CA ASN A 79 34.57 0.72 24.24
C ASN A 79 33.33 1.28 23.52
N TRP A 80 32.78 0.59 22.51
CA TRP A 80 31.53 0.98 21.85
C TRP A 80 30.30 0.69 22.69
N VAL A 81 30.38 -0.28 23.61
CA VAL A 81 29.24 -0.85 24.33
C VAL A 81 29.35 -0.70 25.85
N ASN A 82 30.56 -0.58 26.37
CA ASN A 82 30.88 -0.47 27.78
C ASN A 82 31.04 1.00 28.19
N SER A 83 29.94 1.76 28.15
CA SER A 83 29.90 3.10 28.72
C SER A 83 28.78 3.19 29.76
N PRO A 84 29.05 3.70 30.98
CA PRO A 84 28.00 3.97 31.96
C PRO A 84 26.97 5.01 31.46
N ASP A 85 27.41 5.93 30.60
CA ASP A 85 26.53 6.91 29.96
C ASP A 85 25.97 6.32 28.65
N THR A 86 24.69 5.98 28.64
CA THR A 86 24.02 5.35 27.51
C THR A 86 24.00 6.21 26.25
N ASN A 87 24.20 7.53 26.38
CA ASN A 87 24.29 8.44 25.23
C ASN A 87 25.63 8.36 24.51
N LYS A 88 26.66 7.81 25.17
CA LYS A 88 28.01 7.62 24.60
C LYS A 88 28.20 6.26 23.94
N ILE A 89 27.17 5.40 23.98
CA ILE A 89 27.18 4.12 23.26
C ILE A 89 27.25 4.40 21.75
N ALA A 90 28.20 3.76 21.09
CA ALA A 90 28.55 4.00 19.69
C ALA A 90 27.57 3.27 18.74
N LYS A 91 26.29 3.70 18.77
CA LYS A 91 25.19 3.01 18.07
C LYS A 91 25.45 2.83 16.58
N LEU A 92 26.00 3.85 15.92
CA LEU A 92 26.26 3.82 14.48
C LEU A 92 27.39 2.84 14.15
N GLU A 93 28.47 2.87 14.92
CA GLU A 93 29.64 2.00 14.77
C GLU A 93 29.25 0.54 14.96
N ILE A 94 28.43 0.24 15.95
CA ILE A 94 27.89 -1.11 16.21
C ILE A 94 27.09 -1.60 14.99
N VAL A 95 26.13 -0.79 14.52
CA VAL A 95 25.27 -1.16 13.38
C VAL A 95 26.09 -1.33 12.09
N GLU A 96 26.99 -0.40 11.79
CA GLU A 96 27.82 -0.46 10.59
C GLU A 96 28.86 -1.59 10.65
N PHE A 97 29.37 -1.91 11.82
CA PHE A 97 30.20 -3.09 12.03
C PHE A 97 29.43 -4.37 11.67
N LEU A 98 28.19 -4.53 12.16
CA LEU A 98 27.36 -5.69 11.84
C LEU A 98 27.05 -5.76 10.33
N ARG A 99 26.67 -4.63 9.72
CA ARG A 99 26.41 -4.52 8.27
C ARG A 99 27.63 -4.90 7.44
N LYS A 100 28.80 -4.38 7.79
CA LYS A 100 30.04 -4.68 7.07
C LYS A 100 30.45 -6.14 7.22
N THR A 101 30.33 -6.71 8.42
CA THR A 101 30.82 -8.05 8.75
C THR A 101 29.94 -9.15 8.17
N TYR A 102 28.62 -9.02 8.32
CA TYR A 102 27.67 -10.07 7.94
C TYR A 102 26.79 -9.71 6.74
N GLN A 103 26.97 -8.52 6.14
CA GLN A 103 26.17 -8.02 5.02
C GLN A 103 24.66 -7.96 5.35
N VAL A 104 24.35 -7.73 6.64
CA VAL A 104 22.98 -7.63 7.13
C VAL A 104 22.30 -6.40 6.53
N LYS A 105 21.01 -6.53 6.24
CA LYS A 105 20.18 -5.52 5.59
C LYS A 105 19.13 -4.98 6.56
N GLY A 106 18.27 -4.09 6.06
CA GLY A 106 17.13 -3.58 6.81
C GLY A 106 17.41 -2.28 7.57
N ALA A 107 16.31 -1.62 7.93
CA ALA A 107 16.33 -0.45 8.78
C ALA A 107 16.49 -0.90 10.24
N VAL A 108 17.21 -0.10 11.04
CA VAL A 108 17.26 -0.32 12.49
C VAL A 108 15.88 0.00 13.04
N SER A 109 15.16 -1.05 13.46
CA SER A 109 13.81 -0.95 14.00
C SER A 109 13.80 -0.69 15.50
N GLU A 110 14.78 -1.26 16.21
CA GLU A 110 14.93 -1.10 17.65
C GLU A 110 16.42 -1.15 18.01
N PHE A 111 16.81 -0.31 18.97
CA PHE A 111 18.11 -0.37 19.62
C PHE A 111 17.87 -0.19 21.12
N ARG A 112 17.93 -1.28 21.87
CA ARG A 112 17.71 -1.30 23.31
C ARG A 112 19.06 -1.34 24.03
N ILE A 113 19.12 -0.61 25.13
CA ILE A 113 20.28 -0.53 26.01
C ILE A 113 19.79 -0.93 27.40
N ASP A 114 20.20 -2.10 27.87
CA ASP A 114 20.00 -2.58 29.23
C ASP A 114 21.35 -2.59 29.97
N ASP A 115 21.36 -2.76 31.29
CA ASP A 115 22.58 -2.60 32.12
C ASP A 115 23.74 -3.51 31.69
N SER A 116 23.46 -4.77 31.35
CA SER A 116 24.46 -5.77 30.96
C SER A 116 24.51 -6.07 29.46
N GLU A 117 23.46 -5.71 28.70
CA GLU A 117 23.30 -6.13 27.31
C GLU A 117 22.74 -5.01 26.41
N LEU A 118 23.15 -4.99 25.16
CA LEU A 118 22.52 -4.22 24.09
C LEU A 118 21.79 -5.16 23.14
N SER A 119 20.60 -4.77 22.68
CA SER A 119 19.92 -5.49 21.60
C SER A 119 19.67 -4.58 20.40
N VAL A 120 20.04 -5.05 19.21
CA VAL A 120 19.83 -4.32 17.94
C VAL A 120 18.99 -5.17 17.00
N SER A 121 17.85 -4.65 16.58
CA SER A 121 16.95 -5.32 15.63
C SER A 121 16.90 -4.56 14.31
N LEU A 122 17.42 -5.17 13.25
CA LEU A 122 17.27 -4.69 11.87
C LEU A 122 16.14 -5.45 11.18
N LYS A 123 15.21 -4.72 10.55
CA LYS A 123 14.04 -5.31 9.87
C LYS A 123 13.91 -4.82 8.43
N GLY A 124 13.36 -5.71 7.61
CA GLY A 124 12.97 -5.45 6.23
C GLY A 124 11.90 -6.45 5.80
N PRO A 125 11.31 -6.31 4.60
CA PRO A 125 10.34 -7.27 4.11
C PRO A 125 10.97 -8.67 4.04
N ALA A 126 10.32 -9.67 4.64
CA ALA A 126 10.81 -11.05 4.73
C ALA A 126 12.20 -11.20 5.38
N TYR A 127 12.60 -10.24 6.21
CA TYR A 127 13.95 -10.15 6.72
C TYR A 127 13.99 -9.62 8.16
N SER A 128 14.71 -10.31 9.04
CA SER A 128 15.10 -9.76 10.33
C SER A 128 16.53 -10.14 10.70
N CYS A 129 17.20 -9.28 11.46
CA CYS A 129 18.50 -9.55 12.04
C CYS A 129 18.53 -8.98 13.45
N ASP A 130 18.61 -9.86 14.42
CA ASP A 130 18.64 -9.52 15.84
C ASP A 130 20.03 -9.81 16.39
N ALA A 131 20.65 -8.80 17.01
CA ALA A 131 21.95 -8.92 17.63
C ALA A 131 21.85 -8.62 19.12
N PHE A 132 22.44 -9.47 19.94
CA PHE A 132 22.55 -9.32 21.40
C PHE A 132 24.02 -9.19 21.76
N ILE A 133 24.38 -8.13 22.46
CA ILE A 133 25.77 -7.75 22.74
C ILE A 133 25.98 -7.56 24.24
N ASP A 134 26.86 -8.36 24.81
CA ASP A 134 27.32 -8.22 26.19
C ASP A 134 28.17 -6.94 26.34
N ARG A 135 27.76 -6.06 27.25
CA ARG A 135 28.38 -4.75 27.43
C ARG A 135 29.73 -4.83 28.13
N GLU A 136 29.97 -5.81 28.99
CA GLU A 136 31.22 -5.92 29.73
C GLU A 136 32.35 -6.44 28.85
N THR A 137 32.05 -7.41 27.99
CA THR A 137 33.03 -8.17 27.21
C THR A 137 33.04 -7.80 25.73
N GLY A 138 32.00 -7.15 25.22
CA GLY A 138 31.83 -6.85 23.80
C GLY A 138 31.53 -8.08 22.94
N LYS A 139 31.29 -9.25 23.55
CA LYS A 139 30.87 -10.47 22.85
C LYS A 139 29.44 -10.31 22.38
N TYR A 140 29.13 -10.88 21.22
CA TYR A 140 27.78 -10.82 20.69
C TYR A 140 27.36 -12.10 20.00
N GLU A 141 26.04 -12.26 19.92
CA GLU A 141 25.37 -13.25 19.08
C GLU A 141 24.42 -12.53 18.12
N VAL A 142 24.43 -12.94 16.86
CA VAL A 142 23.52 -12.42 15.83
C VAL A 142 22.69 -13.56 15.29
N SER A 143 21.39 -13.35 15.14
CA SER A 143 20.45 -14.24 14.47
C SER A 143 19.85 -13.52 13.26
N GLU A 144 20.25 -13.93 12.07
CA GLU A 144 19.70 -13.44 10.81
C GLU A 144 18.65 -14.41 10.28
N ILE A 145 17.46 -13.91 9.98
CA ILE A 145 16.35 -14.67 9.42
C ILE A 145 16.00 -14.10 8.04
N LYS A 146 16.02 -14.96 7.03
CA LYS A 146 15.63 -14.65 5.65
C LYS A 146 14.47 -15.55 5.24
N MET A 147 13.42 -14.97 4.70
CA MET A 147 12.26 -15.70 4.20
C MET A 147 12.15 -15.58 2.67
N GLY A 148 11.32 -16.45 2.07
CA GLY A 148 11.13 -16.49 0.62
C GLY A 148 10.30 -15.33 0.06
N ILE A 149 10.16 -15.31 -1.28
CA ILE A 149 9.40 -14.28 -2.02
C ILE A 149 7.94 -14.14 -1.56
N VAL A 150 7.33 -15.22 -1.08
CA VAL A 150 5.95 -15.20 -0.56
C VAL A 150 5.86 -14.38 0.72
N ALA A 151 6.84 -14.49 1.61
CA ALA A 151 6.92 -13.63 2.78
C ALA A 151 7.13 -12.16 2.39
N VAL A 152 7.91 -11.89 1.34
CA VAL A 152 8.11 -10.52 0.83
C VAL A 152 6.77 -9.95 0.36
N MET A 153 6.04 -10.70 -0.45
CA MET A 153 4.70 -10.31 -0.91
C MET A 153 3.74 -10.04 0.26
N ASN A 154 3.79 -10.86 1.30
CA ASN A 154 2.93 -10.72 2.48
C ASN A 154 3.28 -9.48 3.29
N ASP A 155 4.56 -9.19 3.49
CA ASP A 155 4.99 -8.00 4.23
C ASP A 155 4.73 -6.72 3.44
N LEU A 156 4.89 -6.75 2.11
CA LEU A 156 4.48 -5.65 1.23
C LEU A 156 2.96 -5.43 1.25
N HIS A 157 2.15 -6.49 1.26
CA HIS A 157 0.70 -6.34 1.40
C HIS A 157 0.30 -5.66 2.73
N LYS A 158 0.96 -6.06 3.83
CA LYS A 158 0.73 -5.48 5.17
C LYS A 158 1.32 -4.09 5.34
N GLY A 159 2.27 -3.70 4.48
CA GLY A 159 3.14 -2.54 4.71
C GLY A 159 4.10 -2.70 5.88
N ARG A 160 4.27 -3.93 6.39
CA ARG A 160 5.12 -4.21 7.55
C ARG A 160 6.58 -4.12 7.16
N ASP A 161 7.40 -3.48 8.00
CA ASP A 161 8.86 -3.40 7.86
C ASP A 161 9.35 -2.96 6.45
N SER A 162 8.49 -2.25 5.69
CA SER A 162 8.70 -1.91 4.26
C SER A 162 9.08 -0.44 4.03
N GLY A 163 9.21 0.34 5.10
CA GLY A 163 9.63 1.74 5.06
C GLY A 163 8.52 2.73 4.67
N ALA A 164 8.77 4.02 4.91
CA ALA A 164 7.80 5.09 4.72
C ALA A 164 7.37 5.27 3.25
N GLY A 165 8.29 5.07 2.29
CA GLY A 165 7.98 5.17 0.87
C GLY A 165 6.92 4.15 0.43
N TRP A 166 6.97 2.93 0.95
CA TRP A 166 5.97 1.92 0.66
C TRP A 166 4.63 2.20 1.34
N SER A 167 4.64 2.75 2.56
CA SER A 167 3.41 3.21 3.24
C SER A 167 2.64 4.20 2.36
N TRP A 168 3.33 5.17 1.75
CA TRP A 168 2.70 6.12 0.82
C TRP A 168 2.09 5.45 -0.40
N ILE A 169 2.72 4.40 -0.94
CA ILE A 169 2.18 3.63 -2.06
C ILE A 169 0.87 2.95 -1.67
N ILE A 170 0.78 2.40 -0.45
CA ILE A 170 -0.45 1.80 0.09
C ILE A 170 -1.55 2.87 0.20
N ASP A 171 -1.24 4.03 0.79
CA ASP A 171 -2.23 5.11 0.98
C ASP A 171 -2.76 5.64 -0.35
N ILE A 172 -1.89 5.89 -1.32
CA ILE A 172 -2.26 6.31 -2.67
C ILE A 172 -3.13 5.24 -3.33
N SER A 173 -2.75 3.96 -3.21
CA SER A 173 -3.53 2.83 -3.72
C SER A 173 -4.93 2.81 -3.12
N ALA A 174 -5.06 3.00 -1.80
CA ALA A 174 -6.35 3.06 -1.12
C ALA A 174 -7.22 4.22 -1.65
N VAL A 175 -6.63 5.41 -1.88
CA VAL A 175 -7.35 6.54 -2.50
C VAL A 175 -7.87 6.16 -3.89
N PHE A 176 -7.04 5.53 -4.72
CA PHE A 176 -7.46 5.04 -6.05
C PHE A 176 -8.64 4.05 -5.94
N LEU A 177 -8.57 3.08 -5.03
CA LEU A 177 -9.62 2.10 -4.75
C LEU A 177 -10.95 2.77 -4.33
N VAL A 178 -10.88 3.83 -3.50
CA VAL A 178 -12.06 4.63 -3.14
C VAL A 178 -12.63 5.34 -4.37
N LEU A 179 -11.79 6.01 -5.15
CA LEU A 179 -12.23 6.77 -6.33
C LEU A 179 -12.86 5.87 -7.40
N ILE A 180 -12.29 4.70 -7.68
CA ILE A 180 -12.89 3.74 -8.63
C ILE A 180 -14.24 3.21 -8.12
N SER A 181 -14.35 2.94 -6.82
CA SER A 181 -15.59 2.44 -6.20
C SER A 181 -16.71 3.48 -6.23
N LEU A 182 -16.41 4.72 -5.84
CA LEU A 182 -17.36 5.83 -5.87
C LEU A 182 -17.77 6.20 -7.29
N SER A 183 -16.82 6.29 -8.22
CA SER A 183 -17.13 6.59 -9.63
C SER A 183 -18.00 5.50 -10.26
N GLY A 184 -17.81 4.22 -9.90
CA GLY A 184 -18.66 3.10 -10.31
C GLY A 184 -20.08 3.19 -9.74
N LEU A 185 -20.23 3.52 -8.45
CA LEU A 185 -21.53 3.71 -7.82
C LEU A 185 -22.31 4.89 -8.41
N ILE A 186 -21.62 6.02 -8.66
CA ILE A 186 -22.20 7.17 -9.34
C ILE A 186 -22.65 6.77 -10.75
N LEU A 187 -21.81 6.05 -11.50
CA LEU A 187 -22.13 5.59 -12.85
C LEU A 187 -23.39 4.71 -12.85
N LEU A 188 -23.51 3.78 -11.90
CA LEU A 188 -24.68 2.91 -11.73
C LEU A 188 -25.98 3.71 -11.56
N CYS A 189 -25.93 4.84 -10.85
CA CYS A 189 -27.09 5.72 -10.67
C CYS A 189 -27.64 6.30 -11.99
N PHE A 190 -26.81 6.37 -13.03
CA PHE A 190 -27.21 6.85 -14.35
C PHE A 190 -27.63 5.73 -15.32
N ILE A 191 -27.39 4.46 -14.98
CA ILE A 191 -27.82 3.31 -15.80
C ILE A 191 -29.25 2.91 -15.40
N LYS A 192 -30.26 3.63 -15.90
CA LYS A 192 -31.69 3.48 -15.52
C LYS A 192 -32.17 2.02 -15.42
N LYS A 193 -31.85 1.18 -16.41
CA LYS A 193 -32.28 -0.23 -16.48
C LYS A 193 -31.63 -1.14 -15.42
N LYS A 194 -30.47 -0.75 -14.87
CA LYS A 194 -29.68 -1.57 -13.93
C LYS A 194 -29.56 -0.95 -12.55
N ARG A 195 -29.98 0.30 -12.38
CA ARG A 195 -29.84 1.07 -11.13
C ARG A 195 -30.37 0.34 -9.91
N VAL A 196 -31.65 -0.06 -9.92
CA VAL A 196 -32.29 -0.71 -8.77
C VAL A 196 -31.62 -2.05 -8.50
N ALA A 197 -31.48 -2.90 -9.52
CA ALA A 197 -30.81 -4.20 -9.38
C ALA A 197 -29.40 -4.07 -8.81
N GLY A 198 -28.58 -3.15 -9.34
CA GLY A 198 -27.21 -2.95 -8.86
C GLY A 198 -27.14 -2.37 -7.45
N LEU A 199 -28.03 -1.46 -7.08
CA LEU A 199 -28.08 -0.93 -5.70
C LEU A 199 -28.49 -2.02 -4.71
N VAL A 200 -29.49 -2.83 -5.06
CA VAL A 200 -29.91 -4.00 -4.27
C VAL A 200 -28.74 -4.98 -4.13
N THR A 201 -28.03 -5.31 -5.22
CA THR A 201 -26.83 -6.16 -5.16
C THR A 201 -25.76 -5.59 -4.23
N GLY A 202 -25.50 -4.28 -4.30
CA GLY A 202 -24.53 -3.62 -3.40
C GLY A 202 -24.93 -3.71 -1.93
N ILE A 203 -26.20 -3.46 -1.61
CA ILE A 203 -26.73 -3.57 -0.23
C ILE A 203 -26.67 -5.02 0.27
N VAL A 204 -27.09 -5.98 -0.56
CA VAL A 204 -27.00 -7.41 -0.22
C VAL A 204 -25.54 -7.81 0.03
N GLY A 205 -24.60 -7.36 -0.80
CA GLY A 205 -23.17 -7.58 -0.59
C GLY A 205 -22.67 -7.02 0.74
N LEU A 206 -23.06 -5.80 1.10
CA LEU A 206 -22.73 -5.19 2.39
C LEU A 206 -23.30 -6.00 3.57
N ILE A 207 -24.55 -6.45 3.48
CA ILE A 207 -25.19 -7.29 4.50
C ILE A 207 -24.44 -8.62 4.63
N ILE A 208 -24.08 -9.27 3.51
CA ILE A 208 -23.31 -10.52 3.52
C ILE A 208 -21.96 -10.31 4.21
N CYS A 209 -21.20 -9.27 3.84
CA CYS A 209 -19.92 -8.96 4.48
C CYS A 209 -20.08 -8.74 6.00
N TYR A 210 -21.12 -8.00 6.41
CA TYR A 210 -21.42 -7.76 7.82
C TYR A 210 -21.79 -9.04 8.57
N LEU A 211 -22.62 -9.91 7.98
CA LEU A 211 -22.97 -11.19 8.57
C LEU A 211 -21.76 -12.12 8.68
N ILE A 212 -20.89 -12.16 7.66
CA ILE A 212 -19.62 -12.91 7.72
C ILE A 212 -18.78 -12.39 8.89
N TYR A 213 -18.67 -11.08 9.06
CA TYR A 213 -17.97 -10.49 10.20
C TYR A 213 -18.57 -10.96 11.54
N VAL A 214 -19.89 -10.82 11.72
CA VAL A 214 -20.57 -11.19 12.97
C VAL A 214 -20.47 -12.68 13.29
N ILE A 215 -20.44 -13.56 12.29
CA ILE A 215 -20.43 -15.02 12.48
C ILE A 215 -19.01 -15.57 12.69
N PHE A 216 -18.03 -15.05 11.95
CA PHE A 216 -16.69 -15.67 11.87
C PHE A 216 -15.59 -14.90 12.58
N VAL A 217 -15.80 -13.63 12.94
CA VAL A 217 -14.80 -12.87 13.71
C VAL A 217 -15.09 -13.05 15.20
N PRO A 218 -14.11 -13.55 16.00
CA PRO A 218 -14.27 -13.77 17.43
C PRO A 218 -14.32 -12.48 18.26
#